data_AF-A0A939M813-F1
#
_entry.id   AF-A0A939M813-F1
#
_cell.length_a   1.000
_cell.length_b   1.000
_cell.length_c   1.000
_cell.angle_alpha   90.00
_cell.angle_beta   90.00
_cell.angle_gamma   90.00
#
_symmetry.space_group_name_H-M   'P 1'
#
loop_
_entity.id
_entity.type
_entity.pdbx_description
1 polymer ?
#
loop_
_entity_poly.entity_id
_entity_poly.type
_entity_poly.pdbx_seq_one_letter_code
_entity_poly.pdbx_strand_id
1 'polypeptide(L)'
;MSEQHQNDDPIIYVMTIQQEAVAQGMLPMWTVYDHPTDIPDKFVARCHVVMKGESGPTNNWITASTLTSLRMMLRMAGLTCLRRSPQDDAKIVETWL
;
A
#
# COMPACT_ATOMS: atom_id res chain seq x y z
N MET A 1 1.49 0.55 20.28
CA MET A 1 0.31 1.39 19.95
C MET A 1 0.80 2.42 18.96
N SER A 2 0.76 2.08 17.67
CA SER A 2 1.27 2.93 16.60
C SER A 2 0.20 3.96 16.23
N GLU A 3 0.52 5.22 16.49
CA GLU A 3 -0.33 6.38 16.20
C GLU A 3 -0.72 6.41 14.71
N GLN A 4 -2.02 6.40 14.49
CA GLN A 4 -2.63 6.59 13.19
C GLN A 4 -2.23 7.98 12.69
N HIS A 5 -1.47 8.05 11.59
CA HIS A 5 -1.23 9.29 10.84
C HIS A 5 -2.50 9.76 10.09
N GLN A 6 -3.66 9.64 10.75
CA GLN A 6 -5.00 9.89 10.22
C GLN A 6 -5.22 11.35 9.77
N ASN A 7 -4.28 12.25 10.07
CA ASN A 7 -4.35 13.69 9.77
C ASN A 7 -3.40 14.15 8.64
N ASP A 8 -2.56 13.27 8.09
CA ASP A 8 -1.72 13.60 6.94
C ASP A 8 -2.43 13.23 5.64
N ASP A 9 -2.30 14.07 4.62
CA ASP A 9 -2.82 13.78 3.28
C ASP A 9 -2.31 12.39 2.84
N PRO A 10 -3.20 11.43 2.56
CA PRO A 10 -2.79 10.06 2.26
C PRO A 10 -1.89 9.96 1.03
N ILE A 11 -1.97 10.92 0.10
CA ILE A 11 -1.09 10.99 -1.07
C ILE A 11 0.31 11.35 -0.61
N ILE A 12 0.45 12.40 0.21
CA ILE A 12 1.74 12.84 0.76
C ILE A 12 2.35 11.74 1.63
N TYR A 13 1.55 11.08 2.46
CA TYR A 13 2.00 9.96 3.28
C TYR A 13 2.59 8.81 2.42
N VAL A 14 1.89 8.39 1.37
CA VAL A 14 2.41 7.36 0.44
C VAL A 14 3.71 7.81 -0.22
N MET A 15 3.77 9.07 -0.68
CA MET A 15 4.98 9.63 -1.30
C MET A 15 6.17 9.64 -0.35
N THR A 16 5.97 10.01 0.91
CA THR A 16 7.02 10.03 1.94
C THR A 16 7.58 8.63 2.17
N ILE A 17 6.71 7.65 2.44
CA ILE A 17 7.13 6.26 2.66
C ILE A 17 7.83 5.68 1.42
N GLN A 18 7.33 5.99 0.22
CA GLN A 18 7.95 5.59 -1.04
C GLN A 18 9.37 6.14 -1.16
N GLN A 19 9.55 7.45 -0.94
CA GLN A 19 10.85 8.12 -1.06
C GLN A 19 11.85 7.63 0.00
N GLU A 20 11.42 7.46 1.24
CA GLU A 20 12.27 6.96 2.33
C GLU A 20 12.77 5.54 2.05
N ALA A 21 11.89 4.63 1.62
CA ALA A 21 12.26 3.26 1.31
C ALA A 21 13.23 3.20 0.12
N VAL A 22 12.96 3.95 -0.95
CA VAL A 22 13.83 4.03 -2.12
C VAL A 22 15.20 4.61 -1.76
N ALA A 23 15.26 5.66 -0.94
CA ALA A 23 16.51 6.26 -0.46
C ALA A 23 17.38 5.27 0.35
N GLN A 24 16.74 4.30 0.99
CA GLN A 24 17.41 3.20 1.73
C GLN A 24 17.76 2.01 0.83
N GLY A 25 17.51 2.09 -0.49
CA GLY A 25 17.80 1.01 -1.44
C GLY A 25 16.79 -0.14 -1.38
N MET A 26 15.59 0.09 -0.83
CA MET A 26 14.51 -0.88 -0.78
C MET A 26 13.52 -0.66 -1.94
N LEU A 27 12.80 -1.71 -2.32
CA LEU A 27 11.66 -1.64 -3.22
C LEU A 27 10.36 -1.65 -2.40
N PRO A 28 9.71 -0.50 -2.19
CA PRO A 28 8.37 -0.45 -1.60
C PRO A 28 7.31 -0.95 -2.60
N MET A 29 6.35 -1.71 -2.09
CA MET A 29 5.22 -2.27 -2.85
C MET A 29 3.93 -2.08 -2.09
N TRP A 30 2.98 -1.35 -2.67
CA TRP A 30 1.67 -1.09 -2.05
C TRP A 30 0.64 -2.09 -2.55
N THR A 31 0.35 -3.11 -1.73
CA THR A 31 -0.61 -4.16 -2.06
C THR A 31 -1.99 -3.78 -1.57
N VAL A 32 -2.98 -3.78 -2.47
CA VAL A 32 -4.38 -3.46 -2.19
C VAL A 32 -5.16 -4.72 -1.85
N TYR A 33 -5.83 -4.70 -0.70
CA TYR A 33 -6.70 -5.75 -0.20
C TYR A 33 -8.17 -5.30 -0.22
N ASP A 34 -9.06 -6.20 -0.61
CA ASP A 34 -10.50 -6.03 -0.62
C ASP A 34 -11.13 -6.52 0.69
N HIS A 35 -11.44 -5.61 1.61
CA HIS A 35 -12.07 -5.91 2.90
C HIS A 35 -11.38 -7.09 3.62
N PRO A 36 -10.10 -6.94 4.02
CA PRO A 36 -9.39 -7.98 4.77
C PRO A 36 -10.06 -8.19 6.14
N THR A 37 -9.85 -9.36 6.74
CA THR A 37 -10.57 -9.79 7.96
C THR A 37 -10.42 -8.83 9.14
N ASP A 38 -9.30 -8.11 9.23
CA ASP A 38 -9.01 -7.14 10.29
C ASP A 38 -9.57 -5.73 10.01
N ILE A 39 -9.88 -5.40 8.76
CA ILE A 39 -10.55 -4.15 8.37
C ILE A 39 -11.65 -4.48 7.35
N PRO A 40 -12.76 -5.10 7.80
CA PRO A 40 -13.76 -5.68 6.91
C PRO A 40 -14.65 -4.66 6.20
N ASP A 41 -14.57 -3.37 6.55
CA ASP A 41 -15.43 -2.30 6.01
C ASP A 41 -14.72 -1.40 4.99
N LYS A 42 -13.44 -1.66 4.67
CA LYS A 42 -12.65 -0.80 3.77
C LYS A 42 -11.74 -1.59 2.85
N PHE A 43 -11.36 -0.96 1.74
CA PHE A 43 -10.16 -1.34 1.00
C PHE A 43 -8.92 -0.85 1.73
N VAL A 44 -7.87 -1.66 1.77
CA VAL A 44 -6.63 -1.37 2.49
C VAL A 44 -5.45 -1.48 1.52
N ALA A 45 -4.64 -0.45 1.39
CA ALA A 45 -3.32 -0.58 0.75
C ALA A 45 -2.26 -0.71 1.85
N ARG A 46 -1.47 -1.80 1.84
CA ARG A 46 -0.36 -2.02 2.77
C ARG A 46 0.96 -1.95 2.04
N CYS A 47 1.92 -1.24 2.62
CA CYS A 47 3.28 -1.19 2.09
C CYS A 47 4.07 -2.40 2.58
N HIS A 48 4.66 -3.13 1.64
CA HIS A 48 5.69 -4.13 1.85
C HIS A 48 7.00 -3.58 1.30
N VAL A 49 8.13 -4.01 1.86
CA VAL A 49 9.45 -3.68 1.32
C VAL A 49 10.19 -4.94 0.91
N VAL A 50 10.90 -4.85 -0.20
CA VAL A 50 11.84 -5.89 -0.65
C VAL A 50 13.24 -5.30 -0.64
N MET A 51 14.18 -6.02 -0.04
CA MET A 51 15.59 -5.70 -0.04
C MET A 51 16.43 -6.97 -0.24
N LYS A 52 17.75 -6.82 -0.31
CA LYS A 52 18.64 -7.96 -0.55
C LYS A 52 18.53 -8.98 0.60
N GLY A 53 17.97 -10.14 0.28
CA GLY A 53 17.87 -11.27 1.21
C GLY A 53 16.68 -11.23 2.16
N GLU A 54 15.84 -10.20 2.08
CA GLU A 54 14.69 -10.04 2.98
C GLU A 54 13.52 -9.35 2.26
N SER A 55 12.30 -9.78 2.58
CA SER A 55 11.08 -9.08 2.20
C SER A 55 10.07 -9.20 3.33
N GLY A 56 9.23 -8.17 3.50
CA GLY A 56 8.25 -8.20 4.57
C GLY A 56 7.28 -7.04 4.58
N PRO A 57 6.21 -7.17 5.38
CA PRO A 57 5.24 -6.11 5.59
C PRO A 57 5.86 -4.98 6.43
N THR A 58 5.42 -3.76 6.18
CA THR A 58 5.67 -2.63 7.08
C THR A 58 4.43 -2.33 7.92
N ASN A 59 4.55 -1.40 8.87
CA ASN A 59 3.40 -0.86 9.60
C ASN A 59 2.66 0.26 8.84
N ASN A 60 3.03 0.53 7.58
CA ASN A 60 2.47 1.61 6.78
C ASN A 60 1.29 1.11 5.94
N TRP A 61 0.14 1.77 6.09
CA TRP A 61 -1.07 1.44 5.34
C TRP A 61 -1.99 2.66 5.21
N ILE A 62 -2.80 2.66 4.16
CA ILE A 62 -3.89 3.63 3.95
C ILE A 62 -5.20 2.89 3.64
N THR A 63 -6.34 3.54 3.87
CA THR A 63 -7.65 2.96 3.57
C THR A 63 -8.53 3.88 2.75
N ALA A 64 -9.49 3.27 2.05
CA ALA A 64 -10.60 3.99 1.44
C ALA A 64 -11.87 3.11 1.42
N SER A 65 -13.03 3.75 1.39
CA SER A 65 -14.31 3.04 1.28
C SER A 65 -14.55 2.45 -0.11
N THR A 66 -13.80 2.87 -1.12
CA THR A 66 -13.88 2.31 -2.48
C THR A 66 -12.50 2.06 -3.06
N LEU A 67 -12.40 1.02 -3.88
CA LEU A 67 -11.19 0.71 -4.65
C LEU A 67 -10.78 1.90 -5.53
N THR A 68 -11.74 2.58 -6.17
CA THR A 68 -11.47 3.73 -7.03
C THR A 68 -10.78 4.87 -6.29
N SER A 69 -11.23 5.19 -5.08
CA SER A 69 -10.59 6.21 -4.24
C SER A 69 -9.15 5.83 -3.88
N LEU A 70 -8.93 4.56 -3.53
CA LEU A 70 -7.59 4.05 -3.19
C LEU A 70 -6.64 4.11 -4.40
N ARG A 71 -7.12 3.70 -5.58
CA ARG A 71 -6.38 3.82 -6.85
C ARG A 71 -6.02 5.25 -7.20
N MET A 72 -6.93 6.20 -6.97
CA MET A 72 -6.67 7.61 -7.21
C MET A 72 -5.53 8.13 -6.34
N MET A 73 -5.54 7.79 -5.04
CA MET A 73 -4.47 8.19 -4.12
C MET A 73 -3.11 7.63 -4.53
N LEU A 74 -3.04 6.33 -4.84
CA LEU A 74 -1.80 5.66 -5.27
C LEU A 74 -1.29 6.22 -6.60
N ARG A 75 -2.18 6.51 -7.56
CA ARG A 75 -1.81 7.15 -8.83
C ARG A 75 -1.28 8.57 -8.62
N MET A 76 -1.93 9.37 -7.78
CA MET A 76 -1.51 10.73 -7.47
C MET A 76 -0.17 10.76 -6.74
N ALA A 77 0.16 9.71 -5.99
CA ALA A 77 1.47 9.52 -5.39
C ALA A 77 2.57 9.09 -6.40
N GLY A 78 2.23 8.99 -7.69
CA GLY A 78 3.16 8.64 -8.77
C GLY A 78 3.35 7.15 -9.01
N LEU A 79 2.58 6.29 -8.33
CA LEU A 79 2.74 4.85 -8.43
C LEU A 79 2.05 4.28 -9.68
N THR A 80 2.60 3.16 -10.17
CA THR A 80 2.09 2.40 -11.30
C THR A 80 1.43 1.11 -10.82
N CYS A 81 0.23 0.84 -11.33
CA CYS A 81 -0.53 -0.36 -11.01
C CYS A 81 0.03 -1.59 -11.74
N LEU A 82 0.42 -2.60 -10.96
CA LEU A 82 0.65 -3.96 -11.38
C LEU A 82 -0.62 -4.78 -11.13
N ARG A 83 -1.14 -5.41 -12.18
CA ARG A 83 -2.34 -6.25 -12.09
C ARG A 83 -2.09 -7.45 -11.19
N ARG A 84 -3.13 -7.88 -10.46
CA ARG A 84 -3.08 -9.13 -9.70
C ARG A 84 -2.74 -10.33 -10.58
N SER A 85 -2.05 -11.27 -9.97
CA SER A 85 -1.86 -12.61 -10.47
C SER A 85 -3.08 -13.48 -10.12
N PRO A 86 -3.43 -14.48 -10.96
CA PRO A 86 -4.40 -15.50 -10.60
C PRO A 86 -3.99 -16.34 -9.37
N GLN A 87 -2.68 -16.40 -9.06
CA GLN A 87 -2.15 -17.13 -7.90
C GLN A 87 -2.11 -16.30 -6.60
N ASP A 88 -2.44 -15.01 -6.66
CA ASP A 88 -2.51 -14.19 -5.46
C ASP A 88 -3.68 -14.62 -4.57
N ASP A 89 -3.57 -14.34 -3.27
CA ASP A 89 -4.69 -14.49 -2.34
C ASP A 89 -5.95 -13.80 -2.88
N ALA A 90 -7.12 -14.42 -2.70
CA ALA A 90 -8.37 -13.91 -3.25
C ALA A 90 -8.71 -12.48 -2.81
N LYS A 91 -8.19 -12.05 -1.65
CA LYS A 91 -8.34 -10.70 -1.11
C LYS A 91 -7.40 -9.68 -1.73
N ILE A 92 -6.33 -10.10 -2.40
CA ILE A 92 -5.42 -9.19 -3.11
C ILE A 92 -6.05 -8.79 -4.44
N VAL A 93 -6.16 -7.48 -4.64
CA VAL A 93 -6.78 -6.89 -5.82
C VAL A 93 -5.73 -6.49 -6.85
N GLU A 94 -4.63 -5.91 -6.40
CA GLU A 94 -3.54 -5.35 -7.21
C GLU A 94 -2.40 -4.85 -6.32
N THR A 95 -1.25 -4.58 -6.94
CA THR A 95 -0.06 -4.03 -6.27
C THR A 95 0.41 -2.78 -7.02
N TRP A 96 0.97 -1.82 -6.31
CA TRP A 96 1.43 -0.54 -6.88
C TRP A 96 2.91 -0.29 -6.51
N LEU A 97 3.69 0.19 -7.49
CA LEU A 97 5.13 0.42 -7.41
C LEU A 97 5.50 1.85 -7.81
#